data_AF-A0A662HDG4-F1
#
_entry.id   AF-A0A662HDG4-F1
#
_cell.length_a   1.000
_cell.length_b   1.000
_cell.length_c   1.000
_cell.angle_alpha   90.00
_cell.angle_beta   90.00
_cell.angle_gamma   90.00
#
_symmetry.space_group_name_H-M   'P 1'
#
loop_
_entity.id
_entity.type
_entity.pdbx_description
1 polymer ?
#
loop_
_entity_poly.entity_id
_entity_poly.type
_entity_poly.pdbx_seq_one_letter_code
_entity_poly.pdbx_strand_id
1 'polypeptide(L)' 'MEKPSAEIIYKAALRAGFKASIDNNSKHPGTWFEYKGRIIIYSEKNKQEVLRVIGSVLRDLKEKERSSTSPSRSH' A
#
# COMPACT_ATOMS: atom_id res chain seq x y z
N MET A 1 3.08 -7.95 -13.02
CA MET A 1 2.78 -6.74 -12.21
C MET A 1 2.38 -7.23 -10.83
N GLU A 2 3.27 -7.17 -9.83
CA GLU A 2 2.90 -7.50 -8.44
C GLU A 2 1.97 -6.42 -7.90
N LYS A 3 0.70 -6.78 -7.70
CA LYS A 3 -0.29 -5.91 -7.08
C LYS A 3 0.10 -5.71 -5.61
N PRO A 4 0.27 -4.47 -5.13
CA PRO A 4 0.53 -4.23 -3.71
C PRO A 4 -0.63 -4.77 -2.89
N SER A 5 -0.33 -5.52 -1.82
CA SER A 5 -1.34 -6.00 -0.89
C SER A 5 -2.03 -4.82 -0.20
N ALA A 6 -3.30 -4.96 0.19
CA ALA A 6 -3.99 -3.91 0.94
C ALA A 6 -3.22 -3.48 2.21
N GLU A 7 -2.48 -4.41 2.82
CA GLU A 7 -1.62 -4.17 3.99
C GLU A 7 -0.46 -3.23 3.70
N ILE A 8 0.25 -3.36 2.58
CA ILE A 8 1.40 -2.47 2.29
C ILE A 8 0.91 -1.04 2.01
N ILE A 9 -0.25 -0.91 1.37
CA ILE A 9 -0.89 0.39 1.14
C ILE A 9 -1.38 0.99 2.46
N TYR A 10 -1.94 0.19 3.36
CA TYR A 10 -2.28 0.62 4.72
C TYR A 10 -1.06 1.14 5.49
N LYS A 11 0.06 0.39 5.49
CA LYS A 11 1.32 0.82 6.11
C LYS A 11 1.84 2.12 5.51
N ALA A 12 1.80 2.26 4.18
CA ALA A 12 2.20 3.49 3.52
C ALA A 12 1.30 4.68 3.88
N ALA A 13 -0.01 4.47 3.99
CA ALA A 13 -0.96 5.50 4.40
C ALA A 13 -0.69 5.98 5.84
N LEU A 14 -0.45 5.06 6.78
CA LEU A 14 -0.07 5.42 8.16
C LEU A 14 1.24 6.19 8.20
N ARG A 15 2.26 5.76 7.45
CA ARG A 15 3.58 6.42 7.39
C ARG A 15 3.52 7.79 6.72
N ALA A 16 2.58 7.99 5.80
CA ALA A 16 2.26 9.28 5.22
C ALA A 16 1.49 10.23 6.17
N GLY A 17 1.16 9.77 7.39
CA GLY A 17 0.44 10.56 8.40
C GLY A 17 -1.08 10.56 8.24
N PHE A 18 -1.64 9.68 7.40
CA PHE A 18 -3.08 9.54 7.26
C PHE A 18 -3.66 8.58 8.29
N LYS A 19 -4.89 8.88 8.73
CA LYS A 19 -5.72 7.90 9.43
C LYS A 19 -6.31 6.95 8.40
N ALA A 20 -6.04 5.65 8.54
CA ALA A 20 -6.53 4.63 7.64
C ALA A 20 -7.18 3.47 8.40
N SER A 21 -8.04 2.70 7.73
CA SER A 21 -8.60 1.44 8.21
C SER A 21 -8.56 0.40 7.09
N ILE A 22 -8.38 -0.87 7.44
CA ILE A 22 -8.41 -1.99 6.50
C ILE A 22 -9.70 -2.78 6.69
N ASP A 23 -10.46 -2.93 5.61
CA ASP A 23 -11.58 -3.84 5.54
C ASP A 23 -11.17 -5.07 4.73
N ASN A 24 -10.75 -6.10 5.45
CA ASN A 24 -10.33 -7.38 4.89
C ASN A 24 -11.48 -8.23 4.33
N ASN A 25 -12.73 -7.82 4.55
CA ASN A 25 -13.94 -8.59 4.20
C ASN A 25 -14.75 -7.97 3.04
N SER A 26 -14.52 -6.69 2.70
CA SER A 26 -15.17 -6.05 1.55
C SER A 26 -14.74 -6.67 0.21
N LYS A 27 -15.71 -7.26 -0.51
CA LYS A 27 -15.57 -7.66 -1.92
C LYS A 27 -15.94 -6.48 -2.81
N HIS A 28 -15.07 -6.09 -3.74
CA HIS A 28 -15.39 -5.05 -4.72
C HIS A 28 -16.23 -5.66 -5.86
N PRO A 29 -17.41 -5.10 -6.22
CA PRO A 29 -18.30 -5.73 -7.21
C PRO A 29 -17.67 -5.93 -8.60
N GLY A 30 -16.75 -5.05 -9.02
CA GLY A 30 -16.05 -5.13 -10.31
C GLY A 30 -14.86 -6.09 -10.36
N THR A 31 -14.39 -6.60 -9.23
CA THR A 31 -13.22 -7.50 -9.12
C THR A 31 -13.41 -8.53 -8.01
N TRP A 32 -14.61 -9.13 -7.92
CA TRP A 32 -14.99 -10.11 -6.90
C TRP A 32 -14.07 -11.35 -6.83
N PHE A 33 -13.32 -11.63 -7.89
CA PHE A 33 -12.33 -12.71 -7.96
C PHE A 33 -10.97 -12.34 -7.35
N GLU A 34 -10.67 -11.06 -7.17
CA GLU A 34 -9.42 -10.56 -6.56
C GLU A 34 -9.66 -10.24 -5.07
N TYR A 35 -9.71 -11.29 -4.25
CA TYR A 35 -9.50 -11.21 -2.80
C TYR A 35 -8.13 -10.51 -2.52
N LYS A 36 -7.91 -9.61 -1.54
CA LYS A 36 -8.61 -9.17 -0.31
C LYS A 36 -8.21 -7.72 0.03
N GLY A 37 -9.17 -6.94 0.50
CA GLY A 37 -8.91 -5.73 1.29
C GLY A 37 -9.26 -4.42 0.58
N ARG A 38 -10.16 -3.64 1.16
CA ARG A 38 -10.30 -2.21 0.89
C ARG A 38 -9.60 -1.45 1.98
N ILE A 39 -8.82 -0.43 1.62
CA ILE A 39 -8.39 0.57 2.60
C ILE A 39 -9.32 1.78 2.53
N ILE A 40 -9.70 2.30 3.69
CA ILE A 40 -10.42 3.56 3.84
C ILE A 40 -9.44 4.56 4.42
N ILE A 41 -9.26 5.69 3.75
CA ILE A 41 -8.37 6.77 4.18
C ILE A 41 -9.21 7.98 4.53
N TYR A 42 -9.02 8.50 5.74
CA TYR A 42 -9.66 9.73 6.21
C TYR A 42 -8.66 10.87 6.02
N SER A 43 -9.05 11.84 5.19
CA SER A 43 -8.22 12.99 4.84
C SER A 43 -9.09 14.14 4.35
N GLU A 44 -8.68 15.37 4.63
CA GLU A 44 -9.26 16.59 4.05
C GLU A 44 -8.73 16.89 2.64
N LYS A 45 -7.66 16.19 2.23
CA LYS A 45 -7.08 16.31 0.90
C LYS A 45 -7.93 15.62 -0.15
N ASN A 46 -7.86 16.10 -1.39
CA ASN A 46 -8.54 15.42 -2.48
C ASN A 46 -7.89 14.06 -2.80
N LYS A 47 -8.64 13.20 -3.50
CA LYS A 47 -8.21 11.83 -3.82
C LYS A 47 -6.88 11.76 -4.56
N GLN A 48 -6.61 12.68 -5.49
CA GLN A 48 -5.38 12.65 -6.28
C GLN A 48 -4.15 12.97 -5.43
N GLU A 49 -4.25 13.96 -4.54
CA GLU A 49 -3.18 14.29 -3.59
C GLU A 49 -2.87 13.10 -2.68
N VAL A 50 -3.89 12.46 -2.11
CA VAL A 50 -3.73 11.29 -1.25
C VAL A 50 -3.00 10.17 -1.99
N LEU A 51 -3.40 9.88 -3.23
CA LEU A 51 -2.76 8.84 -4.05
C LEU A 51 -1.29 9.15 -4.35
N ARG A 52 -0.95 10.42 -4.65
CA ARG A 52 0.44 10.83 -4.91
C ARG A 52 1.32 10.64 -3.68
N VAL A 53 0.87 11.09 -2.51
CA VAL A 53 1.63 10.97 -1.26
C VAL A 53 1.85 9.51 -0.90
N ILE A 54 0.78 8.70 -0.91
CA ILE A 54 0.88 7.27 -0.59
C ILE A 54 1.74 6.53 -1.62
N GLY A 55 1.62 6.88 -2.90
CA GLY A 55 2.44 6.32 -3.98
C GLY A 55 3.94 6.56 -3.78
N SER A 56 4.33 7.76 -3.34
CA SER A 56 5.72 8.08 -3.02
C SER A 56 6.25 7.21 -1.88
N VAL A 57 5.51 7.12 -0.78
CA VAL A 57 5.92 6.32 0.40
C VAL A 57 5.95 4.83 0.07
N LEU A 58 5.02 4.34 -0.76
CA LEU A 58 5.00 2.96 -1.22
C LEU A 58 6.24 2.59 -2.03
N ARG A 59 6.73 3.51 -2.86
CA ARG A 59 7.94 3.29 -3.64
C ARG A 59 9.16 3.13 -2.73
N ASP A 60 9.30 4.01 -1.74
CA ASP A 60 10.39 3.94 -0.77
C ASP A 60 10.37 2.64 0.03
N LEU A 61 9.18 2.15 0.41
CA LEU A 61 9.01 0.86 1.09
C LEU A 61 9.49 -0.31 0.21
N LYS A 62 9.10 -0.32 -1.08
CA LYS A 62 9.54 -1.36 -2.02
C LYS A 62 11.05 -1.31 -2.28
N GLU A 63 11.64 -0.14 -2.37
CA GLU A 63 13.09 0.02 -2.58
C GLU A 63 13.89 -0.47 -1.34
N LYS A 64 13.36 -0.24 -0.13
CA LYS A 64 13.94 -0.79 1.11
C LYS A 64 13.84 -2.31 1.20
N GLU A 65 12.70 -2.92 0.85
CA GLU A 65 12.56 -4.38 0.84
C GLU A 65 13.50 -5.04 -0.18
N ARG A 66 13.70 -4.42 -1.35
CA ARG A 66 14.65 -4.92 -2.36
C ARG A 66 16.09 -4.84 -1.88
N SER A 67 16.47 -3.77 -1.19
CA SER A 67 17.83 -3.58 -0.69
C SER A 67 18.16 -4.46 0.52
N SER A 68 17.16 -4.84 1.34
CA SER A 68 17.34 -5.79 2.45
C SER A 68 17.38 -7.26 2.03
N THR A 69 17.01 -7.58 0.78
CA THR A 69 16.91 -8.96 0.28
C THR A 69 18.05 -9.34 -0.68
N SER A 70 19.10 -8.52 -0.81
CA SER A 70 20.33 -8.95 -1.47
C SER A 70 21.02 -9.99 -0.59
N PRO A 71 21.16 -11.27 -1.01
CA PRO A 71 22.08 -12.17 -0.33
C PRO A 71 23.47 -11.58 -0.53
N SER A 72 24.25 -11.54 0.54
CA SER A 72 25.71 -11.54 0.45
C SER A 72 26.11 -12.52 -0.65
N ARG A 73 26.66 -12.02 -1.76
CA ARG A 73 27.40 -12.84 -2.70
C ARG A 73 28.61 -13.35 -1.93
N SER A 74 28.50 -14.54 -1.36
CA SER A 74 29.62 -15.31 -0.85
C SER A 74 30.49 -15.69 -2.05
N HIS A 75 31.77 -15.37 -1.93
CA HIS A 75 32.83 -15.56 -2.91
C HIS A 75 33.20 -17.04 -3.12
#